data_AF-A7SAW3-F1
#
_entry.id   AF-A7SAW3-F1
#
_cell.length_a   1.000
_cell.length_b   1.000
_cell.length_c   1.000
_cell.angle_alpha   90.00
_cell.angle_beta   90.00
_cell.angle_gamma   90.00
#
_symmetry.space_group_name_H-M   'P 1'
#
loop_
_entity.id
_entity.type
_entity.pdbx_description
1 polymer ?
#
loop_
_entity_poly.entity_id
_entity_poly.type
_entity_poly.pdbx_seq_one_letter_code
_entity_poly.pdbx_strand_id
1 'polypeptide(L)'
;MADDQQSREAESSPHNLTITDDQNASINISNGALGNEADSQPYKYGFSLQQYYKYCLKYYHREKKIIKMTYDEKLQLTAFWKQASCGKYDSTKFPEVGYFDVIGNDR
;
A
#
# COMPACT_ATOMS: atom_id res chain seq x y z
N MET A 1 56.93 17.04 34.05
CA MET A 1 55.92 16.73 35.08
C MET A 1 54.65 17.46 34.67
N ALA A 2 53.58 16.68 34.51
CA ALA A 2 52.19 17.06 34.21
C ALA A 2 51.86 17.50 32.78
N ASP A 3 51.33 16.52 32.04
CA ASP A 3 50.32 16.65 30.99
C ASP A 3 49.11 17.49 31.45
N ASP A 4 48.45 18.20 30.53
CA ASP A 4 47.01 17.99 30.33
C ASP A 4 46.54 18.58 28.99
N GLN A 5 45.93 17.69 28.19
CA GLN A 5 45.33 17.95 26.90
C GLN A 5 43.95 18.59 27.09
N GLN A 6 43.63 19.63 26.31
CA GLN A 6 42.25 20.06 26.15
C GLN A 6 41.87 20.10 24.68
N SER A 7 41.54 18.92 24.17
CA SER A 7 40.72 18.66 23.00
C SER A 7 39.24 18.79 23.36
N ARG A 8 38.49 19.66 22.66
CA ARG A 8 37.02 19.63 22.52
C ARG A 8 36.68 20.25 21.16
N GLU A 9 36.66 19.42 20.11
CA GLU A 9 35.47 18.77 19.54
C GLU A 9 34.56 19.74 18.79
N ALA A 10 34.57 19.60 17.46
CA ALA A 10 33.71 20.31 16.53
C ALA A 10 32.25 19.84 16.73
N GLU A 11 31.39 20.75 17.18
CA GLU A 11 29.95 20.48 17.24
C GLU A 11 29.35 20.54 15.83
N SER A 12 29.38 19.38 15.18
CA SER A 12 28.56 19.06 14.01
C SER A 12 27.10 18.89 14.46
N SER A 13 26.29 19.88 14.13
CA SER A 13 24.82 19.91 14.19
C SER A 13 24.14 18.54 14.03
N PRO A 14 23.30 18.09 14.98
CA PRO A 14 22.29 17.08 14.68
C PRO A 14 21.07 17.80 14.09
N HIS A 15 20.97 17.74 12.77
CA HIS A 15 19.76 18.10 12.03
C HIS A 15 18.62 17.20 12.54
N ASN A 16 17.76 17.74 13.40
CA ASN A 16 16.51 17.09 13.79
C ASN A 16 15.60 17.04 12.57
N LEU A 17 15.73 15.96 11.79
CA LEU A 17 14.75 15.54 10.80
C LEU A 17 13.56 14.94 11.57
N THR A 18 12.82 15.80 12.26
CA THR A 18 11.51 15.42 12.80
C THR A 18 10.58 15.31 11.60
N ILE A 19 10.50 14.10 11.04
CA ILE A 19 9.40 13.67 10.19
C ILE A 19 8.15 13.92 11.02
N THR A 20 7.33 14.87 10.60
CA THR A 20 6.03 15.16 11.21
C THR A 20 5.25 13.85 11.28
N ASP A 21 4.81 13.50 12.49
CA ASP A 21 3.86 12.43 12.77
C ASP A 21 2.67 12.53 11.81
N ASP A 22 2.69 11.71 10.76
CA ASP A 22 1.48 11.37 10.04
C ASP A 22 0.64 10.56 11.02
N GLN A 23 -0.39 11.19 11.57
CA GLN A 23 -1.44 10.51 12.32
C GLN A 23 -2.21 9.60 11.35
N ASN A 24 -1.61 8.45 11.05
CA ASN A 24 -2.31 7.31 10.48
C ASN A 24 -3.24 6.80 11.58
N ALA A 25 -4.48 7.30 11.56
CA ALA A 25 -5.56 6.78 12.38
C ALA A 25 -5.70 5.29 12.06
N SER A 26 -5.05 4.48 12.89
CA SER A 26 -5.00 3.03 12.76
C SER A 26 -6.40 2.51 13.02
N ILE A 27 -7.17 2.30 11.94
CA ILE A 27 -8.38 1.51 12.01
C ILE A 27 -7.90 0.09 12.30
N ASN A 28 -8.15 -0.38 13.52
CA ASN A 28 -8.04 -1.78 13.88
C ASN A 28 -9.02 -2.56 12.99
N ILE A 29 -8.54 -3.06 11.86
CA ILE A 29 -9.25 -4.11 11.13
C ILE A 29 -9.07 -5.36 11.97
N SER A 30 -10.06 -5.61 12.81
CA SER A 30 -10.23 -6.85 13.55
C SER A 30 -10.15 -8.02 12.56
N ASN A 31 -9.01 -8.71 12.56
CA ASN A 31 -8.91 -10.05 12.00
C ASN A 31 -9.82 -10.97 12.82
N GLY A 32 -10.99 -11.31 12.29
CA GLY A 32 -11.93 -12.16 13.01
C GLY A 32 -13.21 -12.45 12.25
N ALA A 33 -13.13 -13.38 11.28
CA ALA A 33 -14.04 -14.52 11.15
C ALA A 33 -13.74 -15.27 9.84
N LEU A 34 -12.96 -16.35 9.94
CA LEU A 34 -13.01 -17.45 8.98
C LEU A 34 -14.32 -18.21 9.23
N GLY A 35 -15.43 -17.59 8.85
CA GLY A 35 -16.75 -18.21 8.85
C GLY A 35 -16.92 -18.97 7.54
N ASN A 36 -17.12 -20.28 7.64
CA ASN A 36 -17.65 -21.11 6.55
C ASN A 36 -19.07 -20.63 6.21
N GLU A 37 -19.19 -19.54 5.46
CA GLU A 37 -20.42 -19.23 4.74
C GLU A 37 -20.29 -19.82 3.34
N ALA A 38 -20.86 -21.03 3.22
CA ALA A 38 -21.17 -21.64 1.94
C ALA A 38 -21.80 -20.59 1.01
N ASP A 39 -21.23 -20.44 -0.19
CA ASP A 39 -21.95 -20.07 -1.40
C ASP A 39 -22.98 -18.94 -1.26
N SER A 40 -22.59 -17.79 -0.70
CA SER A 40 -23.20 -16.53 -1.13
C SER A 40 -22.71 -16.25 -2.57
N GLN A 41 -23.25 -17.05 -3.49
CA GLN A 41 -23.14 -16.95 -4.92
C GLN A 41 -23.17 -15.46 -5.33
N PRO A 42 -22.12 -14.93 -6.00
CA PRO A 42 -22.02 -13.50 -6.37
C PRO A 42 -23.07 -13.04 -7.41
N TYR A 43 -24.13 -13.82 -7.63
CA TYR A 43 -25.11 -13.71 -8.72
C TYR A 43 -26.48 -13.22 -8.25
N LYS A 44 -26.58 -12.49 -7.12
CA LYS A 44 -27.88 -11.98 -6.61
C LYS A 44 -28.67 -11.12 -7.61
N TYR A 45 -28.01 -10.61 -8.66
CA TYR A 45 -28.64 -9.83 -9.73
C TYR A 45 -28.43 -10.43 -11.14
N GLY A 46 -28.06 -11.70 -11.26
CA GLY A 46 -27.98 -12.40 -12.55
C GLY A 46 -26.77 -12.09 -13.44
N PHE A 47 -25.78 -11.35 -12.94
CA PHE A 47 -24.53 -11.10 -13.67
C PHE A 47 -23.40 -11.97 -13.16
N SER A 48 -22.56 -12.47 -14.07
CA SER A 48 -21.34 -13.20 -13.67
C SER A 48 -20.30 -12.27 -13.05
N LEU A 49 -19.37 -12.82 -12.26
CA LEU A 49 -18.26 -12.06 -11.69
C LEU A 49 -17.46 -11.30 -12.77
N GLN A 50 -17.23 -11.94 -13.91
CA GLN A 50 -16.55 -11.34 -15.06
C GLN A 50 -17.32 -10.14 -15.63
N GLN A 51 -18.65 -10.24 -15.70
CA GLN A 51 -19.51 -9.14 -16.16
C GLN A 51 -19.48 -7.97 -15.17
N TYR A 52 -19.57 -8.24 -13.87
CA TYR A 52 -19.42 -7.23 -12.83
C TYR A 52 -18.08 -6.51 -12.93
N TYR A 53 -16.98 -7.26 -13.01
CA TYR A 53 -15.65 -6.69 -13.17
C TYR A 53 -15.57 -5.76 -14.38
N LYS A 54 -16.11 -6.19 -15.53
CA LYS A 54 -16.16 -5.38 -16.75
C LYS A 54 -16.98 -4.09 -16.57
N TYR A 55 -18.11 -4.14 -15.87
CA TYR A 55 -18.93 -2.94 -15.61
C TYR A 55 -18.25 -1.98 -14.65
N CYS A 56 -17.68 -2.49 -13.55
CA CYS A 56 -16.91 -1.68 -12.59
C CYS A 56 -15.72 -1.00 -13.26
N LEU A 57 -14.99 -1.72 -14.11
CA LEU A 57 -13.84 -1.17 -14.85
C LEU A 57 -14.28 -0.04 -15.81
N LYS A 58 -15.38 -0.24 -16.55
CA LYS A 58 -15.95 0.80 -17.43
C LYS A 58 -16.37 2.04 -16.64
N TYR A 59 -17.03 1.85 -15.51
CA TYR A 59 -17.45 2.94 -14.63
C TYR A 59 -16.24 3.69 -14.10
N TYR A 60 -15.24 2.99 -13.57
CA TYR A 60 -14.00 3.57 -13.08
C TYR A 60 -13.32 4.43 -14.15
N HIS A 61 -13.15 3.93 -15.38
CA HIS A 61 -12.52 4.72 -16.45
C HIS A 61 -13.29 5.99 -16.83
N ARG A 62 -14.62 5.96 -16.74
CA ARG A 62 -15.47 7.11 -17.03
C ARG A 62 -15.42 8.15 -15.91
N GLU A 63 -15.52 7.71 -14.65
CA GLU A 63 -15.72 8.58 -13.48
C GLU A 63 -14.46 8.79 -12.62
N LYS A 64 -13.29 8.25 -13.02
CA LYS A 64 -12.05 8.30 -12.19
C LYS A 64 -11.65 9.70 -11.73
N LYS A 65 -12.08 10.75 -12.43
CA LYS A 65 -11.79 12.14 -12.07
C LYS A 65 -12.58 12.63 -10.86
N ILE A 66 -13.77 12.04 -10.64
CA ILE A 66 -14.71 12.45 -9.59
C ILE A 66 -14.58 11.50 -8.38
N ILE A 67 -14.18 10.26 -8.62
CA ILE A 67 -13.91 9.29 -7.56
C ILE A 67 -12.67 9.73 -6.77
N LYS A 68 -12.90 10.19 -5.53
CA LYS A 68 -11.83 10.43 -4.56
C LYS A 68 -11.52 9.09 -3.89
N MET A 69 -10.27 8.66 -4.01
CA MET A 69 -9.73 7.50 -3.31
C MET A 69 -8.50 7.92 -2.52
N THR A 70 -8.32 7.31 -1.35
CA THR A 70 -7.09 7.40 -0.56
C THR A 70 -5.94 6.73 -1.32
N TYR A 71 -4.71 6.88 -0.82
CA TYR A 71 -3.56 6.18 -1.39
C TYR A 71 -3.73 4.67 -1.30
N ASP A 72 -4.06 4.17 -0.11
CA ASP A 72 -4.23 2.74 0.17
C ASP A 72 -5.32 2.10 -0.70
N GLU A 73 -6.44 2.80 -0.92
CA GLU A 73 -7.52 2.32 -1.79
C GLU A 73 -7.05 2.20 -3.25
N LYS A 74 -6.26 3.17 -3.74
CA LYS A 74 -5.68 3.10 -5.09
C LYS A 74 -4.67 1.98 -5.19
N LEU A 75 -3.86 1.78 -4.15
CA LEU A 75 -2.88 0.74 -4.09
C LEU A 75 -3.54 -0.64 -4.12
N GLN A 76 -4.55 -0.84 -3.28
CA GLN A 76 -5.35 -2.07 -3.24
C GLN A 76 -6.05 -2.35 -4.57
N LEU A 77 -6.66 -1.33 -5.19
CA LEU A 77 -7.28 -1.46 -6.52
C LEU A 77 -6.24 -1.89 -7.58
N THR A 78 -5.03 -1.32 -7.51
CA THR A 78 -3.93 -1.67 -8.40
C THR A 78 -3.49 -3.12 -8.19
N ALA A 79 -3.36 -3.56 -6.94
CA ALA A 79 -3.03 -4.94 -6.59
C ALA A 79 -4.07 -5.93 -7.15
N PHE A 80 -5.37 -5.66 -7.00
CA PHE A 80 -6.41 -6.48 -7.59
C PHE A 80 -6.37 -6.50 -9.13
N TRP A 81 -6.13 -5.36 -9.76
CA TRP A 81 -6.00 -5.28 -11.20
C TRP A 81 -4.79 -6.09 -11.71
N LYS A 82 -3.65 -6.02 -11.02
CA LYS A 82 -2.46 -6.82 -11.32
C LYS A 82 -2.71 -8.30 -11.12
N GLN A 83 -3.33 -8.70 -10.02
CA GLN A 83 -3.68 -10.10 -9.75
C GLN A 83 -4.60 -10.67 -10.84
N ALA A 84 -5.61 -9.90 -11.26
CA ALA A 84 -6.54 -10.31 -12.31
C ALA A 84 -5.87 -10.41 -13.69
N SER A 85 -4.88 -9.55 -13.98
CA SER A 85 -4.25 -9.45 -15.30
C SER A 85 -3.02 -10.34 -15.45
N CYS A 86 -2.23 -10.50 -14.39
CA CYS A 86 -0.92 -11.14 -14.40
C CYS A 86 -0.89 -12.42 -13.56
N GLY A 87 -1.92 -12.68 -12.74
CA GLY A 87 -1.94 -13.78 -11.78
C GLY A 87 -1.15 -13.46 -10.51
N LYS A 88 -0.78 -14.51 -9.77
CA LYS A 88 -0.12 -14.42 -8.47
C LYS A 88 1.24 -13.73 -8.55
N TYR A 89 1.51 -12.85 -7.58
CA TYR A 89 2.82 -12.20 -7.42
C TYR A 89 3.94 -13.22 -7.14
N ASP A 90 5.10 -12.98 -7.75
CA ASP A 90 6.30 -13.81 -7.67
C ASP A 90 7.52 -12.92 -7.44
N SER A 91 8.05 -12.93 -6.22
CA SER A 91 9.17 -12.09 -5.80
C SER A 91 10.48 -12.42 -6.52
N THR A 92 10.60 -13.60 -7.13
CA THR A 92 11.82 -14.00 -7.85
C THR A 92 11.96 -13.32 -9.21
N LYS A 93 10.87 -12.76 -9.75
CA LYS A 93 10.83 -12.14 -11.07
C LYS A 93 11.14 -10.64 -11.05
N PHE A 94 11.22 -10.04 -9.86
CA PHE A 94 11.42 -8.60 -9.70
C PHE A 94 12.74 -8.32 -8.98
N PRO A 95 13.47 -7.26 -9.39
CA PRO A 95 14.68 -6.85 -8.70
C PRO A 95 14.36 -6.36 -7.28
N GLU A 96 15.36 -6.43 -6.40
CA GLU A 96 15.28 -5.86 -5.06
C GLU A 96 14.93 -4.37 -5.14
N VAL A 97 14.07 -3.92 -4.23
CA VAL A 97 13.69 -2.50 -4.12
C VAL A 97 14.63 -1.82 -3.16
N GLY A 98 15.24 -0.73 -3.62
CA GLY A 98 16.11 0.08 -2.78
C GLY A 98 15.31 0.78 -1.70
N TYR A 99 15.96 1.07 -0.57
CA TYR A 99 15.35 1.71 0.60
C TYR A 99 14.55 2.99 0.28
N PHE A 100 15.01 3.79 -0.69
CA PHE A 100 14.36 5.05 -1.07
C PHE A 100 13.24 4.89 -2.11
N ASP A 101 13.02 3.69 -2.67
CA ASP A 101 11.98 3.42 -3.65
C ASP A 101 10.68 2.99 -2.96
N VAL A 102 10.04 3.96 -2.30
CA VAL A 102 8.78 3.78 -1.56
C VAL A 102 7.68 3.23 -2.46
N ILE A 103 7.62 3.70 -3.71
CA ILE A 103 6.62 3.24 -4.70
C ILE A 103 6.90 1.80 -5.14
N GLY A 104 8.17 1.45 -5.33
CA GLY A 104 8.57 0.08 -5.59
C GLY A 104 8.25 -0.86 -4.43
N ASN A 105 8.28 -0.38 -3.19
CA ASN A 105 7.98 -1.20 -2.01
C ASN A 105 6.50 -1.60 -1.93
N ASP A 106 5.61 -0.86 -2.58
CA ASP A 106 4.16 -1.09 -2.58
C ASP A 106 3.68 -2.16 -3.60
N ARG A 107 4.61 -2.75 -4.37
CA ARG A 107 4.30 -3.67 -5.48
C ARG A 107 3.71 -5.03 -5.09
#